data_AF-A0A7C7H0T3-F1
#
_entry.id   AF-A0A7C7H0T3-F1
#
_cell.length_a   1.000
_cell.length_b   1.000
_cell.length_c   1.000
_cell.angle_alpha   90.00
_cell.angle_beta   90.00
_cell.angle_gamma   90.00
#
_symmetry.space_group_name_H-M   'P 1'
#
loop_
_entity.id
_entity.type
_entity.pdbx_description
1 polymer ?
#
loop_
_entity_poly.entity_id
_entity_poly.type
_entity_poly.pdbx_seq_one_letter_code
_entity_poly.pdbx_strand_id
1 'polypeptide(L)'
;MILDAGDTFFASAVLAPQNAEGDKKQAEGILQGYEKIGCDALNIGGFDLAAGKEYLLSLTEGSAIPFISANLTDTEDNLLFPAYTIVENNGFKVGVIGVSDLIPAHIIDVKKRPYVETANMLIAEIESQVDFVVLLANVQRKQIKGLAQNFPGADYIFISRDSQRSRPESKQPEGGPYMYSSGIQGKYLTVVEISL
;
A
#
# COMPACT_ATOMS: atom_id res chain seq x y z
N MET A 1 5.18 10.98 -9.81
CA MET A 1 5.15 9.85 -8.87
C MET A 1 3.82 9.10 -9.00
N ILE A 2 3.86 7.77 -9.10
CA ILE A 2 2.73 6.83 -9.18
C ILE A 2 2.87 5.84 -8.02
N LEU A 3 1.83 5.73 -7.19
CA LEU A 3 1.81 4.87 -6.01
C LEU A 3 0.56 3.98 -6.03
N ASP A 4 0.68 2.77 -5.49
CA ASP A 4 -0.46 1.86 -5.29
C ASP A 4 -0.58 1.43 -3.82
N ALA A 5 -1.76 1.61 -3.23
CA ALA A 5 -1.98 1.33 -1.82
C ALA A 5 -2.27 -0.15 -1.49
N GLY A 6 -2.21 -1.05 -2.47
CA GLY A 6 -2.31 -2.50 -2.33
C GLY A 6 -3.69 -3.07 -2.67
N ASP A 7 -3.78 -4.40 -2.62
CA ASP A 7 -4.81 -5.23 -3.28
C ASP A 7 -4.77 -5.05 -4.81
N THR A 8 -3.56 -5.00 -5.36
CA THR A 8 -3.26 -4.76 -6.77
C THR A 8 -3.53 -5.99 -7.65
N PHE A 9 -3.12 -7.18 -7.18
CA PHE A 9 -3.02 -8.37 -8.03
C PHE A 9 -4.31 -9.19 -8.09
N PHE A 10 -5.08 -9.19 -7.01
CA PHE A 10 -6.23 -10.08 -6.88
C PHE A 10 -7.47 -9.34 -6.37
N ALA A 11 -8.62 -9.69 -6.92
CA ALA A 11 -9.91 -9.07 -6.56
C ALA A 11 -10.53 -9.64 -5.26
N SER A 12 -9.92 -10.67 -4.67
CA SER A 12 -10.43 -11.41 -3.52
C SER A 12 -9.28 -11.96 -2.68
N ALA A 13 -9.51 -12.11 -1.37
CA ALA A 13 -8.58 -12.75 -0.45
C ALA A 13 -8.39 -14.25 -0.72
N VAL A 14 -9.29 -14.90 -1.47
CA VAL A 14 -9.23 -16.33 -1.80
C VAL A 14 -9.47 -16.51 -3.28
N LEU A 15 -8.60 -17.27 -3.95
CA LEU A 15 -8.74 -17.62 -5.36
C LEU A 15 -9.62 -18.86 -5.53
N ALA A 16 -10.49 -18.83 -6.53
CA ALA A 16 -11.25 -20.02 -6.91
C ALA A 16 -10.29 -21.01 -7.60
N PRO A 17 -10.21 -22.30 -7.18
CA PRO A 17 -9.22 -23.25 -7.71
C PRO A 17 -9.20 -23.36 -9.23
N GLN A 18 -10.37 -23.30 -9.87
CA GLN A 18 -10.52 -23.37 -11.32
C GLN A 18 -9.99 -22.14 -12.07
N ASN A 19 -9.84 -21.00 -11.38
CA ASN A 19 -9.39 -19.73 -11.97
C ASN A 19 -7.96 -19.36 -11.55
N ALA A 20 -7.41 -20.01 -10.51
CA ALA A 20 -6.17 -19.59 -9.87
C ALA A 20 -5.00 -19.35 -10.84
N GLU A 21 -4.81 -20.22 -11.83
CA GLU A 21 -3.74 -20.05 -12.84
C GLU A 21 -4.01 -18.88 -13.80
N GLY A 22 -5.29 -18.61 -14.11
CA GLY A 22 -5.68 -17.44 -14.89
C GLY A 22 -5.48 -16.15 -14.11
N ASP A 23 -5.88 -16.14 -12.83
CA ASP A 23 -5.73 -15.00 -11.93
C ASP A 23 -4.25 -14.64 -11.73
N LYS A 24 -3.36 -15.64 -11.60
CA LYS A 24 -1.90 -15.43 -11.53
C LYS A 24 -1.35 -14.79 -12.82
N LYS A 25 -1.71 -15.31 -13.99
CA LYS A 25 -1.30 -14.69 -15.28
C LYS A 25 -1.82 -13.27 -15.43
N GLN A 26 -3.01 -12.99 -14.91
CA GLN A 26 -3.52 -11.63 -14.88
C GLN A 26 -2.67 -10.73 -13.97
N ALA A 27 -2.28 -11.21 -12.79
CA ALA A 27 -1.39 -10.48 -11.88
C ALA A 27 -0.03 -10.15 -12.53
N GLU A 28 0.57 -11.09 -13.27
CA GLU A 28 1.78 -10.84 -14.06
C GLU A 28 1.58 -9.73 -15.11
N GLY A 29 0.45 -9.77 -15.83
CA GLY A 29 0.11 -8.73 -16.80
C GLY A 29 -0.15 -7.36 -16.18
N ILE A 30 -0.75 -7.33 -14.98
CA ILE A 30 -0.93 -6.10 -14.19
C ILE A 30 0.45 -5.53 -13.82
N LEU A 31 1.35 -6.37 -13.31
CA LEU A 31 2.70 -5.97 -12.93
C LEU A 31 3.46 -5.34 -14.11
N GLN A 32 3.45 -6.00 -15.27
CA GLN A 32 4.04 -5.45 -16.51
C GLN A 32 3.43 -4.09 -16.90
N GLY A 33 2.13 -3.91 -16.65
CA GLY A 33 1.44 -2.63 -16.82
C GLY A 33 2.02 -1.54 -15.91
N TYR A 34 2.16 -1.83 -14.61
CA TYR A 34 2.76 -0.91 -13.63
C TYR A 34 4.20 -0.56 -13.97
N GLU A 35 4.99 -1.52 -14.48
CA GLU A 35 6.37 -1.27 -14.91
C GLU A 35 6.41 -0.30 -16.09
N LYS A 36 5.51 -0.51 -17.05
CA LYS A 36 5.44 0.32 -18.25
C LYS A 36 5.03 1.76 -17.97
N ILE A 37 4.16 1.98 -16.99
CA ILE A 37 3.75 3.35 -16.60
C ILE A 37 4.72 4.01 -15.62
N GLY A 38 5.66 3.25 -15.03
CA GLY A 38 6.64 3.75 -14.07
C GLY A 38 6.05 3.92 -12.67
N CYS A 39 5.60 2.82 -12.05
CA CYS A 39 5.19 2.80 -10.65
C CYS A 39 6.40 3.02 -9.72
N ASP A 40 6.32 3.98 -8.81
CA ASP A 40 7.40 4.30 -7.88
C ASP A 40 7.37 3.45 -6.62
N ALA A 41 6.18 2.99 -6.19
CA ALA A 41 6.04 2.03 -5.09
C ALA A 41 4.66 1.35 -5.11
N LEU A 42 4.64 0.07 -4.72
CA LEU A 42 3.43 -0.73 -4.52
C LEU A 42 3.40 -1.25 -3.09
N ASN A 43 2.38 -0.87 -2.32
CA ASN A 43 2.16 -1.46 -0.99
C ASN A 43 1.52 -2.84 -1.10
N ILE A 44 1.99 -3.81 -0.32
CA ILE A 44 1.37 -5.13 -0.29
C ILE A 44 0.06 -5.08 0.49
N GLY A 45 -1.05 -5.41 -0.16
CA GLY A 45 -2.35 -5.56 0.47
C GLY A 45 -2.65 -6.99 0.93
N GLY A 46 -3.77 -7.14 1.62
CA GLY A 46 -4.21 -8.47 2.07
C GLY A 46 -4.64 -9.38 0.93
N PHE A 47 -5.19 -8.84 -0.16
CA PHE A 47 -5.60 -9.66 -1.32
C PHE A 47 -4.41 -10.08 -2.17
N ASP A 48 -3.30 -9.33 -2.15
CA ASP A 48 -2.07 -9.69 -2.86
C ASP A 48 -1.48 -11.02 -2.38
N LEU A 49 -1.78 -11.41 -1.14
CA LEU A 49 -1.41 -12.71 -0.55
C LEU A 49 -2.29 -13.88 -1.00
N ALA A 50 -3.36 -13.67 -1.79
CA ALA A 50 -4.35 -14.70 -2.08
C ALA A 50 -3.76 -15.97 -2.73
N ALA A 51 -2.74 -15.82 -3.57
CA ALA A 51 -2.01 -16.91 -4.22
C ALA A 51 -0.87 -17.53 -3.39
N GLY A 52 -0.66 -17.07 -2.15
CA GLY A 52 0.42 -17.53 -1.28
C GLY A 52 1.63 -16.59 -1.23
N LYS A 53 2.40 -16.69 -0.14
CA LYS A 53 3.60 -15.88 0.10
C LYS A 53 4.65 -16.09 -0.97
N GLU A 54 4.93 -17.33 -1.34
CA GLU A 54 5.96 -17.71 -2.31
C GLU A 54 5.66 -17.14 -3.69
N TYR A 55 4.39 -17.18 -4.11
CA TYR A 55 3.97 -16.58 -5.37
C TYR A 55 4.17 -15.05 -5.36
N LEU A 56 3.75 -14.39 -4.28
CA LEU A 56 3.92 -12.94 -4.16
C LEU A 56 5.40 -12.54 -4.18
N LEU A 57 6.27 -13.28 -3.49
CA LEU A 57 7.72 -13.05 -3.53
C LEU A 57 8.29 -13.26 -4.94
N SER A 58 7.81 -14.26 -5.69
CA SER A 58 8.26 -14.48 -7.07
C SER A 58 7.93 -13.31 -8.01
N LEU A 59 6.84 -12.56 -7.75
CA LEU A 59 6.53 -11.33 -8.49
C LEU A 59 7.55 -10.22 -8.21
N THR A 60 8.07 -10.15 -6.98
CA THR A 60 9.07 -9.13 -6.61
C THR A 60 10.42 -9.36 -7.27
N GLU A 61 10.85 -10.62 -7.38
CA GLU A 61 12.14 -10.97 -7.99
C GLU A 61 12.21 -10.59 -9.48
N GLY A 62 11.05 -10.54 -10.14
CA GLY A 62 10.93 -10.19 -11.54
C GLY A 62 10.71 -8.69 -11.81
N SER A 63 10.62 -7.85 -10.79
CA SER A 63 10.26 -6.44 -10.97
C SER A 63 11.26 -5.45 -10.37
N ALA A 64 11.44 -4.32 -11.06
CA ALA A 64 12.19 -3.18 -10.55
C ALA A 64 11.35 -2.26 -9.64
N ILE A 65 10.04 -2.46 -9.58
CA ILE A 65 9.15 -1.66 -8.74
C ILE A 65 9.42 -2.03 -7.27
N PRO A 66 9.61 -1.05 -6.37
CA PRO A 66 9.67 -1.32 -4.94
C PRO A 66 8.33 -1.81 -4.41
N PHE A 67 8.27 -3.07 -3.99
CA PHE A 67 7.14 -3.61 -3.24
C PHE A 67 7.43 -3.37 -1.76
N ILE A 68 6.54 -2.68 -1.06
CA ILE A 68 6.77 -2.26 0.33
C ILE A 68 5.71 -2.81 1.26
N SER A 69 6.11 -3.10 2.51
CA SER A 69 5.20 -3.34 3.63
C SER A 69 5.99 -3.26 4.93
N ALA A 70 5.62 -2.34 5.80
CA ALA A 70 6.28 -2.10 7.07
C ALA A 70 5.97 -3.15 8.13
N ASN A 71 4.85 -3.87 8.00
CA ASN A 71 4.33 -4.69 9.08
C ASN A 71 4.09 -6.16 8.74
N LEU A 72 4.24 -6.59 7.48
CA LEU A 72 4.12 -8.00 7.12
C LEU A 72 5.44 -8.75 7.36
N THR A 73 5.37 -9.84 8.12
CA THR A 73 6.53 -10.64 8.51
C THR A 73 6.30 -12.13 8.23
N ASP A 74 7.38 -12.91 8.18
CA ASP A 74 7.30 -14.37 8.27
C ASP A 74 6.96 -14.83 9.71
N THR A 75 6.99 -16.14 9.93
CA THR A 75 6.76 -16.74 11.24
C THR A 75 7.88 -16.51 12.26
N GLU A 76 9.06 -16.10 11.81
CA GLU A 76 10.24 -15.77 12.63
C GLU A 76 10.33 -14.25 12.92
N ASP A 77 9.30 -13.50 12.52
CA ASP A 77 9.18 -12.04 12.67
C ASP A 77 10.17 -11.25 11.80
N ASN A 78 10.75 -11.84 10.75
CA ASN A 78 11.51 -11.13 9.73
C ASN A 78 10.57 -10.42 8.75
N LEU A 79 10.89 -9.18 8.36
CA LEU A 79 10.11 -8.46 7.36
C LEU A 79 10.20 -9.16 6.00
N LEU A 80 9.05 -9.30 5.33
CA LEU A 80 8.97 -9.92 3.99
C LEU A 80 9.31 -8.93 2.87
N PHE A 81 9.18 -7.64 3.12
CA PHE A 81 9.38 -6.56 2.16
C PHE A 81 10.11 -5.39 2.84
N PRO A 82 10.79 -4.52 2.07
CA PRO A 82 11.22 -3.23 2.57
C PRO A 82 10.07 -2.46 3.21
N ALA A 83 10.32 -1.84 4.37
CA ALA A 83 9.25 -1.17 5.13
C ALA A 83 8.77 0.13 4.46
N TYR A 84 9.69 0.81 3.78
CA TYR A 84 9.46 2.07 3.08
C TYR A 84 10.43 2.23 1.92
N THR A 85 10.18 3.25 1.10
CA THR A 85 11.14 3.76 0.11
C THR A 85 11.16 5.28 0.18
N ILE A 86 12.26 5.91 -0.23
CA ILE A 86 12.36 7.36 -0.38
C ILE A 86 12.53 7.65 -1.87
N VAL A 87 11.59 8.40 -2.44
CA VAL A 87 11.55 8.73 -3.87
C VAL A 87 11.82 10.22 -4.03
N GLU A 88 12.76 10.57 -4.92
CA GLU A 88 12.95 11.96 -5.33
C GLU A 88 12.08 12.25 -6.55
N ASN A 89 11.19 13.24 -6.46
CA ASN A 89 10.29 13.62 -7.54
C ASN A 89 10.20 15.15 -7.64
N ASN A 90 10.65 15.70 -8.77
CA ASN A 90 10.66 17.16 -9.02
C ASN A 90 11.36 17.98 -7.92
N GLY A 91 12.45 17.45 -7.35
CA GLY A 91 13.23 18.13 -6.30
C GLY A 91 12.70 17.95 -4.88
N PHE A 92 11.59 17.23 -4.70
CA PHE A 92 11.10 16.81 -3.38
C PHE A 92 11.55 15.39 -3.05
N LYS A 93 12.01 15.17 -1.83
CA LYS A 93 12.18 13.84 -1.25
C LYS A 93 10.89 13.41 -0.58
N VAL A 94 10.32 12.29 -1.00
CA VAL A 94 9.06 11.76 -0.47
C VAL A 94 9.32 10.39 0.16
N GLY A 95 9.08 10.28 1.47
CA GLY A 95 9.11 9.01 2.18
C GLY A 95 7.78 8.29 2.02
N VAL A 96 7.80 7.07 1.47
CA VAL A 96 6.59 6.27 1.22
C VAL A 96 6.62 5.03 2.09
N ILE A 97 5.69 4.95 3.05
CA ILE A 97 5.55 3.83 4.00
C ILE A 97 4.30 3.03 3.63
N GLY A 98 4.39 1.69 3.62
CA GLY A 98 3.28 0.80 3.34
C GLY A 98 2.80 0.03 4.57
N VAL A 99 1.50 -0.11 4.79
CA VAL A 99 0.94 -0.94 5.88
C VAL A 99 -0.29 -1.74 5.46
N SER A 100 -0.52 -2.87 6.12
CA SER A 100 -1.60 -3.80 5.80
C SER A 100 -2.27 -4.36 7.06
N ASP A 101 -3.61 -4.44 7.05
CA ASP A 101 -4.41 -4.94 8.19
C ASP A 101 -5.20 -6.22 7.89
N LEU A 102 -4.92 -6.91 6.77
CA LEU A 102 -5.51 -8.23 6.47
C LEU A 102 -4.43 -9.23 6.06
N ILE A 103 -4.54 -10.41 6.65
CA ILE A 103 -3.92 -11.63 6.15
C ILE A 103 -5.08 -12.60 5.88
N PRO A 104 -5.23 -13.14 4.66
CA PRO A 104 -6.26 -14.13 4.37
C PRO A 104 -6.12 -15.35 5.28
N ALA A 105 -7.24 -15.94 5.71
CA ALA A 105 -7.24 -16.98 6.73
C ALA A 105 -6.47 -18.26 6.35
N HIS A 106 -6.31 -18.54 5.05
CA HIS A 106 -5.55 -19.70 4.55
C HIS A 106 -4.04 -19.45 4.48
N ILE A 107 -3.59 -18.21 4.70
CA ILE A 107 -2.17 -17.85 4.77
C ILE A 107 -1.73 -17.99 6.22
N ILE A 108 -0.93 -19.02 6.49
CA ILE A 108 -0.53 -19.44 7.85
C ILE A 108 0.92 -19.09 8.19
N ASP A 109 1.69 -18.73 7.18
CA ASP A 109 3.14 -18.53 7.20
C ASP A 109 3.52 -17.04 7.08
N VAL A 110 2.53 -16.15 7.20
CA VAL A 110 2.68 -14.69 7.26
C VAL A 110 2.02 -14.18 8.54
N LYS A 111 2.68 -13.26 9.21
CA LYS A 111 2.18 -12.51 10.37
C LYS A 111 2.12 -11.03 10.04
N LYS A 112 1.45 -10.26 10.91
CA LYS A 112 1.46 -8.80 10.87
C LYS A 112 1.80 -8.22 12.23
N ARG A 113 2.72 -7.25 12.26
CA ARG A 113 2.95 -6.38 13.41
C ARG A 113 1.80 -5.37 13.55
N PRO A 114 1.58 -4.78 14.73
CA PRO A 114 0.60 -3.71 14.91
C PRO A 114 0.92 -2.52 13.99
N TYR A 115 0.10 -2.31 12.96
CA TYR A 115 0.41 -1.36 11.88
C TYR A 115 0.48 0.09 12.36
N VAL A 116 -0.32 0.47 13.37
CA VAL A 116 -0.31 1.84 13.92
C VAL A 116 1.02 2.17 14.59
N GLU A 117 1.47 1.31 15.50
CA GLU A 117 2.75 1.47 16.21
C GLU A 117 3.93 1.41 15.24
N THR A 118 3.88 0.46 14.31
CA THR A 118 4.93 0.25 13.31
C THR A 118 5.09 1.46 12.40
N ALA A 119 4.00 2.01 11.84
CA ALA A 119 4.10 3.14 10.94
C ALA A 119 4.56 4.41 11.67
N ASN A 120 4.04 4.70 12.88
CA ASN A 120 4.47 5.89 13.63
C ASN A 120 5.96 5.86 13.99
N MET A 121 6.52 4.68 14.29
CA MET A 121 7.96 4.51 14.50
C MET A 121 8.74 4.91 13.24
N LEU A 122 8.34 4.42 12.07
CA LEU A 122 9.00 4.71 10.80
C LEU A 122 8.81 6.16 10.35
N ILE A 123 7.63 6.74 10.57
CA ILE A 123 7.36 8.16 10.31
C ILE A 123 8.37 9.01 11.09
N ALA A 124 8.51 8.78 12.40
CA ALA A 124 9.47 9.50 13.23
C ALA A 124 10.94 9.27 12.81
N GLU A 125 11.27 8.10 12.27
CA GLU A 125 12.61 7.80 11.75
C GLU A 125 12.95 8.62 10.50
N ILE A 126 11.99 8.78 9.58
CA ILE A 126 12.25 9.36 8.26
C ILE A 126 11.83 10.82 8.11
N GLU A 127 10.98 11.36 8.99
CA GLU A 127 10.39 12.71 8.85
C GLU A 127 11.44 13.82 8.66
N SER A 128 12.60 13.70 9.31
CA SER A 128 13.68 14.70 9.20
C SER A 128 14.50 14.60 7.91
N GLN A 129 14.28 13.55 7.11
CA GLN A 129 15.07 13.21 5.92
C GLN A 129 14.32 13.50 4.61
N VAL A 130 13.01 13.75 4.70
CA VAL A 130 12.09 13.90 3.57
C VAL A 130 11.30 15.19 3.70
N ASP A 131 10.83 15.72 2.58
CA ASP A 131 9.95 16.89 2.56
C ASP A 131 8.49 16.51 2.88
N PHE A 132 8.10 15.28 2.51
CA PHE A 132 6.77 14.74 2.75
C PHE A 132 6.81 13.27 3.15
N VAL A 133 5.92 12.89 4.06
CA VAL A 133 5.65 11.50 4.45
C VAL A 133 4.30 11.06 3.90
N VAL A 134 4.32 10.06 3.01
CA VAL A 134 3.16 9.42 2.41
C VAL A 134 2.96 8.04 3.02
N LEU A 135 1.78 7.79 3.56
CA LEU A 135 1.37 6.49 4.07
C LEU A 135 0.39 5.81 3.10
N LEU A 136 0.74 4.60 2.66
CA LEU A 136 -0.11 3.72 1.87
C LEU A 136 -0.77 2.70 2.81
N ALA A 137 -2.07 2.87 3.07
CA ALA A 137 -2.80 2.11 4.09
C ALA A 137 -3.81 1.13 3.48
N ASN A 138 -3.49 -0.16 3.49
CA ASN A 138 -4.41 -1.25 3.18
C ASN A 138 -5.17 -1.70 4.43
N VAL A 139 -6.25 -0.98 4.74
CA VAL A 139 -7.01 -1.17 5.99
C VAL A 139 -8.50 -1.35 5.75
N GLN A 140 -9.18 -2.04 6.66
CA GLN A 140 -10.62 -2.21 6.55
C GLN A 140 -11.35 -0.87 6.74
N ARG A 141 -12.47 -0.69 6.02
CA ARG A 141 -13.31 0.51 6.08
C ARG A 141 -13.64 1.03 7.48
N LYS A 142 -13.83 0.13 8.45
CA LYS A 142 -14.12 0.49 9.85
C LYS A 142 -12.99 1.27 10.53
N GLN A 143 -11.74 1.10 10.09
CA GLN A 143 -10.56 1.76 10.67
C GLN A 143 -10.26 3.12 10.04
N ILE A 144 -10.86 3.43 8.89
CA ILE A 144 -10.57 4.66 8.13
C ILE A 144 -10.81 5.92 8.96
N LYS A 145 -11.90 5.95 9.75
CA LYS A 145 -12.27 7.12 10.55
C LYS A 145 -11.22 7.55 11.58
N GLY A 146 -10.34 6.63 12.00
CA GLY A 146 -9.30 6.91 12.99
C GLY A 146 -7.92 7.14 12.40
N LEU A 147 -7.73 7.03 11.07
CA LEU A 147 -6.39 7.06 10.47
C LEU A 147 -5.67 8.38 10.71
N ALA A 148 -6.36 9.52 10.56
CA ALA A 148 -5.73 10.82 10.78
C ALA A 148 -5.23 10.99 12.23
N GLN A 149 -5.99 10.50 13.22
CA GLN A 149 -5.57 10.55 14.62
C GLN A 149 -4.47 9.54 14.93
N ASN A 150 -4.47 8.40 14.24
CA ASN A 150 -3.48 7.35 14.42
C ASN A 150 -2.13 7.68 13.77
N PHE A 151 -2.08 8.58 12.78
CA PHE A 151 -0.87 8.90 12.01
C PHE A 151 -0.66 10.42 11.88
N PRO A 152 -0.52 11.16 13.00
CA PRO A 152 -0.44 12.62 12.96
C PRO A 152 0.84 13.15 12.29
N GLY A 153 1.89 12.33 12.15
CA GLY A 153 3.14 12.72 11.48
C GLY A 153 3.19 12.41 9.98
N ALA A 154 2.13 11.83 9.40
CA ALA A 154 2.03 11.71 7.95
C ALA A 154 1.46 13.00 7.35
N ASP A 155 1.88 13.35 6.14
CA ASP A 155 1.28 14.46 5.38
C ASP A 155 0.09 13.97 4.54
N TYR A 156 0.24 12.79 3.93
CA TYR A 156 -0.74 12.20 3.03
C TYR A 156 -0.97 10.73 3.36
N ILE A 157 -2.24 10.30 3.37
CA ILE A 157 -2.63 8.91 3.55
C ILE A 157 -3.46 8.48 2.34
N PHE A 158 -2.96 7.51 1.57
CA PHE A 158 -3.71 6.87 0.51
C PHE A 158 -4.23 5.51 0.97
N ILE A 159 -5.53 5.28 0.78
CA ILE A 159 -6.26 4.18 1.38
C ILE A 159 -6.71 3.22 0.27
N SER A 160 -6.39 1.94 0.44
CA SER A 160 -7.01 0.85 -0.32
C SER A 160 -8.06 0.15 0.56
N ARG A 161 -8.90 -0.69 -0.06
CA ARG A 161 -10.01 -1.42 0.59
C ARG A 161 -11.17 -0.55 1.10
N ASP A 162 -11.23 0.69 0.65
CA ASP A 162 -12.45 1.48 0.68
C ASP A 162 -13.10 1.47 -0.71
N SER A 163 -14.36 1.05 -0.77
CA SER A 163 -15.12 1.12 -2.02
C SER A 163 -15.60 2.54 -2.35
N GLN A 164 -15.51 3.46 -1.38
CA GLN A 164 -15.75 4.87 -1.61
C GLN A 164 -14.51 5.53 -2.21
N ARG A 165 -14.74 6.52 -3.07
CA ARG A 165 -13.69 7.42 -3.55
C ARG A 165 -13.76 8.74 -2.80
N SER A 166 -12.61 9.34 -2.53
CA SER A 166 -12.54 10.74 -2.13
C SER A 166 -13.09 11.60 -3.26
N ARG A 167 -13.89 12.60 -2.91
CA ARG A 167 -14.41 13.58 -3.85
C ARG A 167 -13.79 14.94 -3.56
N PRO A 168 -13.72 15.86 -4.53
CA PRO A 168 -13.22 17.22 -4.30
C PRO A 168 -13.92 17.93 -3.13
N GLU A 169 -15.21 17.64 -2.91
CA GLU A 169 -16.02 18.18 -1.81
C GLU A 169 -15.83 17.48 -0.45
N SER A 170 -15.00 16.43 -0.37
CA SER A 170 -14.76 15.70 0.88
C SER A 170 -13.99 16.57 1.88
N LYS A 171 -14.55 16.75 3.09
CA LYS A 171 -13.89 17.48 4.16
C LYS A 171 -12.62 16.76 4.60
N GLN A 172 -11.51 17.47 4.57
CA GLN A 172 -10.21 17.00 5.05
C GLN A 172 -9.91 17.49 6.47
N PRO A 173 -9.02 16.80 7.22
CA PRO A 173 -8.46 17.32 8.46
C PRO A 173 -7.77 18.67 8.25
N GLU A 174 -7.94 19.59 9.19
CA GLU A 174 -7.22 20.86 9.19
C GLU A 174 -5.74 20.60 9.54
N GLY A 175 -4.82 21.01 8.68
CA GLY A 175 -3.38 20.77 8.87
C GLY A 175 -2.89 19.35 8.53
N GLY A 176 -3.74 18.47 8.02
CA GLY A 176 -3.38 17.09 7.64
C GLY A 176 -3.41 16.08 8.81
N PRO A 177 -3.02 14.81 8.58
CA PRO A 177 -2.77 14.20 7.26
C PRO A 177 -3.99 14.29 6.33
N TYR A 178 -3.75 14.56 5.05
CA TYR A 178 -4.80 14.55 4.03
C TYR A 178 -5.07 13.12 3.56
N MET A 179 -6.35 12.71 3.52
CA MET A 179 -6.74 11.32 3.28
C MET A 179 -7.45 11.13 1.94
N TYR A 180 -7.00 10.12 1.19
CA TYR A 180 -7.47 9.83 -0.16
C TYR A 180 -7.80 8.36 -0.37
N SER A 181 -8.95 8.07 -0.98
CA SER A 181 -9.28 6.75 -1.52
C SER A 181 -9.60 6.85 -3.00
N SER A 182 -9.07 5.92 -3.79
CA SER A 182 -9.26 5.81 -5.24
C SER A 182 -10.47 4.94 -5.63
N GLY A 183 -11.22 4.39 -4.67
CA GLY A 183 -12.33 3.47 -4.95
C GLY A 183 -11.83 2.09 -5.40
N ILE A 184 -12.49 1.49 -6.42
CA ILE A 184 -12.25 0.08 -6.81
C ILE A 184 -11.88 -0.10 -8.28
N GLN A 185 -11.13 -1.17 -8.56
CA GLN A 185 -10.91 -1.74 -9.90
C GLN A 185 -10.32 -0.76 -10.93
N GLY A 186 -9.45 0.16 -10.49
CA GLY A 186 -8.80 1.12 -11.38
C GLY A 186 -9.75 2.09 -12.09
N LYS A 187 -11.01 2.21 -11.64
CA LYS A 187 -12.02 3.10 -12.25
C LYS A 187 -11.74 4.57 -12.04
N TYR A 188 -10.90 4.90 -11.05
CA TYR A 188 -10.52 6.27 -10.73
C TYR A 188 -9.04 6.32 -10.42
N LEU A 189 -8.44 7.46 -10.75
CA LEU A 189 -7.10 7.84 -10.36
C LEU A 189 -7.22 9.08 -9.48
N THR A 190 -6.69 9.02 -8.26
CA THR A 190 -6.54 10.21 -7.43
C THR A 190 -5.26 10.93 -7.82
N VAL A 191 -5.38 12.20 -8.17
CA VAL A 191 -4.25 13.09 -8.46
C VAL A 191 -4.19 14.14 -7.35
N VAL A 192 -3.03 14.25 -6.71
CA VAL A 192 -2.73 15.29 -5.74
C VAL A 192 -1.62 16.14 -6.33
N GLU A 193 -1.90 17.41 -6.55
CA GLU A 193 -0.91 18.40 -6.98
C GLU A 193 -0.39 19.12 -5.74
N ILE A 194 0.91 19.08 -5.55
CA ILE A 194 1.61 19.73 -4.44
C ILE A 194 2.42 20.87 -5.02
N SER A 195 2.15 22.09 -4.55
CA SER A 195 2.92 23.29 -4.86
C SER A 195 3.28 24.00 -3.56
N LEU A 196 4.55 24.38 -3.43
CA LEU A 196 5.00 25.29 -2.37
C LEU A 196 4.73 26.76 -2.76
#